data_AF-A0A2S9XDN1-F1
#
_entry.id   AF-A0A2S9XDN1-F1
#
_cell.length_a   1.000
_cell.length_b   1.000
_cell.length_c   1.000
_cell.angle_alpha   90.00
_cell.angle_beta   90.00
_cell.angle_gamma   90.00
#
_symmetry.space_group_name_H-M   'P 1'
#
loop_
_entity.id
_entity.type
_entity.pdbx_description
1 polymer ?
#
loop_
_entity_poly.entity_id
_entity_poly.type
_entity_poly.pdbx_seq_one_letter_code
_entity_poly.pdbx_strand_id
1 'polypeptide(L)'
;MLIPCPECERQVSDRAKACPDCGFPVAEHVAEQKREAELAARLASRERVGEIDCPRCEARGFCYFEAKNEHGETRQLFTWCEDCKHSGRLHQCRDLGGYYAVSHAALEGFIAGELDVESEGVTFVGEAEVVEHRYDRAGEVWDDDETPG
;
A
#
# COMPACT_ATOMS: atom_id res chain seq x y z
N MET A 1 -20.07 3.25 27.40
CA MET A 1 -19.77 2.08 28.25
C MET A 1 -18.94 2.55 29.44
N LEU A 2 -18.79 1.76 30.50
CA LEU A 2 -17.79 2.05 31.55
C LEU A 2 -16.53 1.22 31.27
N ILE A 3 -15.38 1.86 31.39
CA ILE A 3 -14.06 1.25 31.24
C ILE A 3 -13.25 1.49 32.52
N PRO A 4 -12.32 0.60 32.89
CA PRO A 4 -11.38 0.88 33.97
C PRO A 4 -10.41 1.99 33.53
N CYS A 5 -10.21 2.99 34.38
CA CYS A 5 -9.17 4.00 34.16
C CYS A 5 -7.78 3.31 34.16
N PRO A 6 -6.93 3.54 33.13
CA PRO A 6 -5.61 2.91 33.06
C PRO A 6 -4.66 3.26 34.21
N GLU A 7 -4.93 4.37 34.90
CA GLU A 7 -4.08 4.87 35.98
C GLU A 7 -4.59 4.47 37.38
N CYS A 8 -5.89 4.67 37.65
CA CYS A 8 -6.46 4.45 38.99
C CYS A 8 -7.47 3.30 39.07
N GLU A 9 -7.69 2.59 37.96
CA GLU A 9 -8.56 1.40 37.82
C GLU A 9 -10.05 1.61 38.13
N ARG A 10 -10.45 2.83 38.53
CA ARG A 10 -11.85 3.17 38.77
C ARG A 10 -12.65 3.18 37.46
N GLN A 11 -13.92 2.80 37.58
CA GLN A 11 -14.85 2.77 36.46
C GLN A 11 -15.16 4.20 36.00
N VAL A 12 -14.77 4.51 34.76
CA VAL A 12 -15.00 5.80 34.12
C VAL A 12 -15.73 5.59 32.80
N SER A 13 -16.55 6.57 32.40
CA SER A 13 -17.21 6.56 31.10
C SER A 13 -16.17 6.63 29.97
N ASP A 14 -16.33 5.80 28.94
CA ASP A 14 -15.56 5.84 27.69
C ASP A 14 -15.70 7.17 26.92
N ARG A 15 -16.69 7.99 27.28
CA ARG A 15 -16.92 9.34 26.72
C ARG A 15 -16.42 10.46 27.62
N ALA A 16 -15.86 10.15 28.79
CA ALA A 16 -15.31 11.17 29.69
C ALA A 16 -14.07 11.80 29.06
N LYS A 17 -13.94 13.13 29.18
CA LYS A 17 -12.71 13.83 28.75
C LYS A 17 -11.50 13.36 29.56
N ALA A 18 -11.69 13.26 30.87
CA ALA A 18 -10.69 12.79 31.81
C ALA A 18 -11.35 11.98 32.94
N CYS A 19 -10.55 11.16 33.64
CA CYS A 19 -10.97 10.46 34.84
C CYS A 19 -11.31 11.47 35.94
N PRO A 20 -12.52 11.44 36.53
CA PRO A 20 -12.89 12.37 37.58
C PRO A 20 -12.11 12.15 38.89
N ASP A 21 -11.56 10.95 39.10
CA ASP A 21 -10.85 10.61 40.34
C ASP A 21 -9.35 10.96 40.30
N CYS A 22 -8.67 10.78 39.16
CA CYS A 22 -7.22 11.02 39.05
C CYS A 22 -6.81 12.05 37.99
N GLY A 23 -7.71 12.47 37.10
CA GLY A 23 -7.43 13.43 36.04
C GLY A 23 -6.84 12.85 34.75
N PHE A 24 -6.64 11.53 34.66
CA PHE A 24 -6.12 10.86 33.46
C PHE A 24 -6.93 11.20 32.18
N PRO A 25 -6.31 11.51 31.03
CA PRO A 25 -7.01 11.90 29.80
C PRO A 25 -7.69 10.72 29.07
N VAL A 26 -8.82 10.27 29.60
CA VAL A 26 -9.57 9.10 29.10
C VAL A 26 -9.94 9.22 27.61
N ALA A 27 -10.36 10.39 27.15
CA ALA A 27 -10.76 10.56 25.75
C ALA A 27 -9.61 10.33 24.77
N GLU A 28 -8.40 10.75 25.13
CA GLU A 28 -7.20 10.55 24.29
C GLU A 28 -6.81 9.07 24.25
N HIS A 29 -6.81 8.41 25.41
CA HIS A 29 -6.50 6.99 25.52
C HIS A 29 -7.49 6.12 24.74
N VAL A 30 -8.79 6.37 24.86
CA VAL A 30 -9.81 5.63 24.09
C VAL A 30 -9.66 5.86 22.59
N ALA A 31 -9.36 7.10 22.17
CA ALA A 31 -9.12 7.40 20.77
C ALA A 31 -7.86 6.69 20.23
N GLU A 32 -6.79 6.63 21.03
CA GLU A 32 -5.58 5.88 20.70
C GLU A 32 -5.84 4.38 20.56
N GLN A 33 -6.46 3.75 21.55
CA GLN A 33 -6.84 2.33 21.51
C GLN A 33 -7.72 2.01 20.29
N LYS A 34 -8.64 2.91 19.95
CA LYS A 34 -9.46 2.75 18.76
C LYS A 34 -8.64 2.80 17.47
N ARG A 35 -7.71 3.76 17.34
CA ARG A 35 -6.82 3.86 16.17
C ARG A 35 -5.92 2.64 16.04
N GLU A 36 -5.37 2.15 17.15
CA GLU A 36 -4.54 0.93 17.16
C GLU A 36 -5.34 -0.30 16.72
N ALA A 37 -6.56 -0.45 17.22
CA ALA A 37 -7.45 -1.54 16.83
C ALA A 37 -7.86 -1.44 15.34
N GLU A 38 -8.15 -0.23 14.85
CA GLU A 38 -8.46 0.02 13.44
C GLU A 38 -7.26 -0.31 12.53
N LEU A 39 -6.05 0.11 12.90
CA LEU A 39 -4.82 -0.23 12.18
C LEU A 39 -4.57 -1.74 12.17
N ALA A 40 -4.68 -2.39 13.33
CA ALA A 40 -4.53 -3.84 13.44
C ALA A 40 -5.54 -4.59 12.58
N ALA A 41 -6.80 -4.16 12.57
CA ALA A 41 -7.85 -4.74 11.73
C ALA A 41 -7.55 -4.54 10.24
N ARG A 42 -7.06 -3.37 9.83
CA ARG A 42 -6.63 -3.11 8.45
C ARG A 42 -5.49 -4.05 8.03
N LEU A 43 -4.42 -4.13 8.83
CA LEU A 43 -3.29 -5.00 8.53
C LEU A 43 -3.71 -6.47 8.47
N ALA A 44 -4.55 -6.93 9.40
CA ALA A 44 -5.07 -8.30 9.41
C ALA A 44 -5.98 -8.63 8.22
N SER A 45 -6.57 -7.61 7.58
CA SER A 45 -7.42 -7.77 6.39
C SER A 45 -6.65 -7.77 5.07
N ARG A 46 -5.32 -7.56 5.10
CA ARG A 46 -4.51 -7.47 3.88
C ARG A 46 -4.44 -8.81 3.16
N GLU A 47 -4.78 -8.79 1.87
CA GLU A 47 -4.66 -9.97 1.01
C GLU A 47 -4.40 -9.58 -0.44
N ARG A 48 -3.75 -10.48 -1.19
CA ARG A 48 -3.65 -10.39 -2.65
C ARG A 48 -4.90 -11.00 -3.26
N VAL A 49 -5.64 -10.21 -4.03
CA VAL A 49 -6.90 -10.61 -4.67
C VAL A 49 -6.77 -10.91 -6.16
N GLY A 50 -5.70 -10.43 -6.80
CA GLY A 50 -5.53 -10.67 -8.22
C GLY A 50 -4.32 -9.94 -8.81
N GLU A 51 -4.52 -9.46 -10.03
CA GLU A 51 -3.57 -8.68 -10.81
C GLU A 51 -4.22 -7.40 -11.29
N ILE A 52 -3.42 -6.37 -11.55
CA ILE A 52 -3.89 -5.09 -12.07
C ILE A 52 -2.86 -4.54 -13.06
N ASP A 53 -3.33 -3.75 -14.02
CA ASP A 53 -2.44 -3.00 -14.91
C ASP A 53 -1.49 -2.12 -14.10
N CYS A 54 -0.19 -2.21 -14.40
CA CYS A 54 0.83 -1.43 -13.72
C CYS A 54 0.59 0.07 -14.00
N PRO A 55 0.28 0.89 -12.98
CA PRO A 55 0.00 2.30 -13.17
C PRO A 55 1.24 3.09 -13.59
N ARG A 56 2.45 2.62 -13.22
CA ARG A 56 3.73 3.28 -13.55
C ARG A 56 4.05 3.22 -15.05
N CYS A 57 3.86 2.07 -15.69
CA CYS A 57 4.12 1.89 -17.12
C CYS A 57 2.84 1.89 -17.97
N GLU A 58 1.68 2.10 -17.34
CA GLU A 58 0.36 1.95 -17.95
C GLU A 58 0.18 0.64 -18.73
N ALA A 59 0.57 -0.48 -18.10
CA ALA A 59 0.57 -1.82 -18.66
C ALA A 59 1.51 -2.08 -19.85
N ARG A 60 2.45 -1.16 -20.16
CA ARG A 60 3.39 -1.35 -21.28
C ARG A 60 4.59 -2.24 -20.96
N GLY A 61 4.93 -2.40 -19.69
CA GLY A 61 6.16 -3.06 -19.25
C GLY A 61 7.41 -2.17 -19.29
N PHE A 62 7.32 -0.96 -19.81
CA PHE A 62 8.42 0.01 -19.90
C PHE A 62 7.92 1.46 -19.77
N CYS A 63 8.81 2.36 -19.39
CA CYS A 63 8.54 3.79 -19.24
C CYS A 63 9.39 4.59 -20.23
N TYR A 64 8.80 5.63 -20.83
CA TYR A 64 9.53 6.58 -21.67
C TYR A 64 10.07 7.73 -20.83
N PHE A 65 11.22 8.27 -21.23
CA PHE A 65 11.77 9.50 -20.68
C PHE A 65 12.53 10.28 -21.75
N GLU A 66 12.68 11.58 -21.54
CA GLU A 66 13.45 12.45 -22.44
C GLU A 66 14.85 12.69 -21.87
N ALA A 67 15.87 12.55 -22.71
CA ALA A 67 17.25 12.86 -22.35
C ALA A 67 17.90 13.71 -23.44
N LYS A 68 18.79 14.62 -23.05
CA LYS A 68 19.60 15.40 -23.98
C LYS A 68 20.92 14.69 -24.25
N ASN A 69 21.33 14.62 -25.51
CA ASN A 69 22.68 14.17 -25.85
C ASN A 69 23.72 15.29 -25.60
N GLU A 70 24.99 14.98 -25.83
CA GLU A 70 26.12 15.92 -25.68
C GLU A 70 26.00 17.17 -26.56
N HIS A 71 25.19 17.11 -27.61
CA HIS A 71 24.93 18.23 -28.54
C HIS A 71 23.69 19.05 -28.13
N GLY A 72 23.05 18.72 -27.01
CA GLY A 72 21.85 19.40 -26.50
C GLY A 72 20.55 19.00 -27.20
N GLU A 73 20.58 18.00 -28.09
CA GLU A 73 19.38 17.49 -28.77
C GLU A 73 18.59 16.58 -27.82
N THR A 74 17.29 16.85 -27.67
CA THR A 74 16.37 15.99 -26.92
C THR A 74 16.06 14.73 -27.71
N ARG A 75 16.22 13.56 -27.07
CA ARG A 75 15.82 12.25 -27.60
C ARG A 75 14.88 11.56 -26.62
N GLN A 76 13.88 10.88 -27.16
CA GLN A 76 13.04 9.97 -26.39
C GLN A 76 13.78 8.64 -26.21
N LEU A 77 13.92 8.22 -24.97
CA LEU A 77 14.49 6.94 -24.56
C LEU A 77 13.44 6.14 -23.79
N PHE A 78 13.71 4.86 -23.57
CA PHE A 78 12.88 4.02 -22.71
C PHE A 78 13.76 3.29 -21.69
N THR A 79 13.14 2.93 -20.56
CA THR A 79 13.68 1.98 -19.60
C THR A 79 12.61 0.95 -19.29
N TRP A 80 13.02 -0.26 -18.98
CA TRP A 80 12.09 -1.27 -18.52
C TRP A 80 11.53 -0.92 -17.15
N CYS A 81 10.28 -1.33 -16.89
CA CYS A 81 9.57 -1.01 -15.66
C CYS A 81 9.86 -2.05 -14.58
N GLU A 82 10.61 -1.65 -13.56
CA GLU A 82 11.03 -2.51 -12.45
C GLU A 82 9.87 -2.96 -11.55
N ASP A 83 8.84 -2.12 -11.35
CA ASP A 83 7.70 -2.48 -10.48
C ASP A 83 7.00 -3.75 -10.95
N CYS A 84 6.75 -3.82 -12.27
CA CYS A 84 6.05 -4.93 -12.91
C CYS A 84 6.97 -5.95 -13.53
N LYS A 85 8.29 -5.79 -13.38
CA LYS A 85 9.29 -6.67 -13.98
C LYS A 85 8.98 -6.93 -15.46
N HIS A 86 8.61 -5.86 -16.17
CA HIS A 86 8.35 -5.81 -17.60
C HIS A 86 7.04 -6.46 -18.07
N SER A 87 6.27 -7.08 -17.17
CA SER A 87 5.01 -7.74 -17.52
C SER A 87 3.86 -6.78 -17.83
N GLY A 88 3.95 -5.53 -17.35
CA GLY A 88 2.84 -4.60 -17.37
C GLY A 88 1.73 -4.91 -16.36
N ARG A 89 1.88 -5.96 -15.54
CA ARG A 89 0.94 -6.32 -14.47
C ARG A 89 1.60 -6.22 -13.10
N LEU A 90 0.83 -5.79 -12.12
CA LEU A 90 1.17 -5.78 -10.70
C LEU A 90 0.22 -6.66 -9.91
N HIS A 91 0.57 -6.90 -8.65
CA HIS A 91 -0.34 -7.56 -7.72
C HIS A 91 -1.45 -6.61 -7.31
N GLN A 92 -2.70 -7.03 -7.47
CA GLN A 92 -3.81 -6.32 -6.84
C GLN A 92 -4.00 -6.85 -5.43
N CYS A 93 -3.83 -5.97 -4.45
CA CYS A 93 -4.06 -6.26 -3.04
C CYS A 93 -5.23 -5.43 -2.52
N ARG A 94 -5.84 -5.86 -1.42
CA ARG A 94 -6.85 -5.07 -0.69
C ARG A 94 -6.60 -5.06 0.80
N ASP A 95 -7.14 -4.05 1.47
CA ASP A 95 -7.41 -4.03 2.91
C ASP A 95 -8.76 -3.34 3.18
N LEU A 96 -9.14 -3.15 4.44
CA LEU A 96 -10.36 -2.42 4.81
C LEU A 96 -10.40 -0.95 4.32
N GLY A 97 -9.28 -0.38 3.87
CA GLY A 97 -9.15 0.95 3.28
C GLY A 97 -9.28 1.00 1.75
N GLY A 98 -9.29 -0.14 1.07
CA GLY A 98 -9.54 -0.25 -0.37
C GLY A 98 -8.54 -1.14 -1.10
N TYR A 99 -8.29 -0.82 -2.38
CA TYR A 99 -7.49 -1.63 -3.29
C TYR A 99 -6.19 -0.92 -3.67
N TYR A 100 -5.15 -1.72 -3.85
CA TYR A 100 -3.78 -1.27 -4.10
C TYR A 100 -3.16 -2.06 -5.25
N ALA A 101 -2.44 -1.38 -6.13
CA ALA A 101 -1.46 -2.00 -7.01
C ALA A 101 -0.13 -2.07 -6.26
N VAL A 102 0.42 -3.28 -6.14
CA VAL A 102 1.64 -3.57 -5.37
C VAL A 102 2.68 -4.20 -6.29
N SER A 103 3.86 -3.61 -6.32
CA SER A 103 5.01 -4.09 -7.10
C SER A 103 5.43 -5.50 -6.68
N HIS A 104 6.13 -6.22 -7.56
CA HIS A 104 6.67 -7.54 -7.22
C HIS A 104 7.59 -7.48 -5.99
N ALA A 105 8.44 -6.46 -5.90
CA ALA A 105 9.36 -6.29 -4.78
C ALA A 105 8.65 -5.93 -3.46
N ALA A 106 7.50 -5.25 -3.52
CA ALA A 106 6.77 -4.79 -2.34
C ALA A 106 5.72 -5.80 -1.83
N LEU A 107 5.39 -6.85 -2.59
CA LEU A 107 4.26 -7.75 -2.27
C LEU A 107 4.37 -8.35 -0.86
N GLU A 108 5.48 -9.04 -0.58
CA GLU A 108 5.65 -9.78 0.67
C GLU A 108 5.63 -8.82 1.87
N GLY A 109 6.38 -7.72 1.78
CA GLY A 109 6.41 -6.70 2.85
C GLY A 109 5.06 -6.02 3.07
N PHE A 110 4.29 -5.78 2.01
CA PHE A 110 2.95 -5.20 2.13
C PHE A 110 1.99 -6.17 2.83
N ILE A 111 1.96 -7.45 2.41
CA ILE A 111 1.09 -8.47 3.01
C ILE A 111 1.48 -8.75 4.47
N ALA A 112 2.78 -8.77 4.78
CA ALA A 112 3.29 -8.96 6.14
C ALA A 112 3.02 -7.75 7.06
N GLY A 113 2.61 -6.60 6.52
CA GLY A 113 2.41 -5.37 7.29
C GLY A 113 3.71 -4.60 7.58
N GLU A 114 4.81 -4.97 6.94
CA GLU A 114 6.12 -4.32 7.05
C GLU A 114 6.21 -3.05 6.22
N LEU A 115 5.47 -3.00 5.11
CA LEU A 115 5.32 -1.81 4.26
C LEU A 115 3.94 -1.18 4.48
N ASP A 116 3.91 0.15 4.58
CA ASP A 116 2.67 0.92 4.67
C ASP A 116 2.11 1.23 3.26
N VAL A 117 0.99 1.96 3.23
CA VAL A 117 0.30 2.31 1.97
C VAL A 117 0.96 3.44 1.19
N GLU A 118 1.93 4.14 1.79
CA GLU A 118 2.71 5.24 1.19
C GLU A 118 4.10 4.78 0.76
N SER A 119 4.45 3.53 1.05
CA SER A 119 5.73 2.91 0.72
C SER A 119 5.93 2.79 -0.79
N GLU A 120 7.19 2.86 -1.22
CA GLU A 120 7.56 2.70 -2.63
C GLU A 120 7.04 1.36 -3.18
N GLY A 121 6.50 1.40 -4.41
CA GLY A 121 5.90 0.23 -5.04
C GLY A 121 4.51 -0.14 -4.53
N VAL A 122 3.87 0.69 -3.70
CA VAL A 122 2.45 0.56 -3.32
C VAL A 122 1.69 1.77 -3.86
N THR A 123 0.57 1.54 -4.56
CA THR A 123 -0.24 2.61 -5.14
C THR A 123 -1.72 2.33 -4.87
N PHE A 124 -2.43 3.26 -4.23
CA PHE A 124 -3.88 3.16 -4.06
C PHE A 124 -4.59 3.31 -5.42
N VAL A 125 -5.49 2.37 -5.74
CA VAL A 125 -6.20 2.34 -7.03
C VAL A 125 -7.71 2.51 -6.92
N GLY A 126 -8.26 2.52 -5.71
CA GLY A 126 -9.66 2.86 -5.46
C GLY A 126 -10.33 2.03 -4.38
N GLU A 127 -11.62 2.26 -4.19
CA GLU A 127 -12.46 1.55 -3.20
C GLU A 127 -13.08 0.26 -3.75
N ALA A 128 -12.93 0.00 -5.05
CA ALA A 128 -13.47 -1.16 -5.74
C ALA A 128 -12.37 -1.96 -6.43
N GLU A 129 -12.62 -3.27 -6.58
CA GLU A 129 -11.73 -4.18 -7.31
C GLU A 129 -11.64 -3.78 -8.79
N VAL A 130 -10.46 -3.95 -9.38
CA VAL A 130 -10.19 -3.58 -10.78
C VAL A 130 -10.07 -4.87 -11.56
N VAL A 131 -11.14 -5.23 -12.25
CA VAL A 131 -11.22 -6.49 -13.01
C VAL A 131 -10.86 -6.34 -14.48
N GLU A 132 -10.92 -5.11 -14.98
CA GLU A 132 -10.64 -4.79 -16.39
C GLU A 132 -9.16 -4.52 -16.60
N HIS A 133 -8.66 -4.97 -17.74
CA HIS A 133 -7.27 -4.84 -18.14
C HIS A 133 -7.16 -4.26 -19.53
N ARG A 134 -6.15 -3.41 -19.76
CA ARG A 134 -5.84 -2.81 -21.07
C ARG A 134 -5.46 -3.86 -22.10
N TYR A 135 -4.77 -4.91 -21.66
CA TYR A 135 -4.34 -6.04 -22.48
C TYR A 135 -4.84 -7.35 -21.86
N ASP A 136 -5.27 -8.29 -22.71
CA ASP A 136 -5.84 -9.58 -22.29
C ASP A 136 -4.88 -10.44 -21.46
N ARG A 137 -3.56 -10.27 -21.66
CA ARG A 137 -2.52 -11.02 -20.96
C ARG A 137 -1.40 -10.10 -20.51
N ALA A 138 -0.78 -10.47 -19.40
CA ALA A 138 0.50 -9.91 -18.99
C ALA A 138 1.58 -10.23 -20.02
N GLY A 139 2.58 -9.35 -20.13
CA GLY A 139 3.86 -9.68 -20.72
C GLY A 139 4.66 -10.64 -19.83
N GLU A 140 5.81 -11.08 -20.33
CA GLU A 140 6.74 -11.91 -19.54
C GLU A 140 7.31 -11.10 -18.37
N VAL A 141 7.37 -11.76 -17.21
CA VAL A 141 8.06 -11.24 -16.02
C VAL A 141 9.54 -11.56 -16.18
N TRP A 142 10.39 -10.55 -16.08
CA TRP A 142 11.85 -10.70 -16.15
C TRP A 142 12.46 -10.40 -14.79
N ASP A 143 13.18 -11.38 -14.22
CA ASP A 143 14.02 -11.17 -13.05
C ASP A 143 15.47 -10.91 -13.48
N ASP A 144 16.10 -9.89 -12.89
CA ASP A 144 17.48 -9.48 -13.19
C ASP A 144 18.54 -10.58 -12.87
N ASP A 145 18.13 -11.66 -12.20
CA ASP A 145 18.97 -12.83 -11.90
C ASP A 145 19.22 -13.72 -13.14
N GLU A 146 18.40 -13.59 -14.19
CA GLU A 146 18.62 -14.25 -15.48
C GLU A 146 19.53 -13.38 -16.37
N THR A 147 20.83 -13.40 -16.11
CA THR A 147 21.79 -12.82 -17.06
C THR A 147 21.78 -13.64 -18.35
N PRO A 148 21.54 -13.04 -19.54
CA PRO A 148 21.80 -13.74 -20.79
C PRO A 148 23.31 -13.96 -20.89
N GLY A 149 23.73 -15.23 -20.89
CA GLY A 149 25.10 -15.65 -21.15
C GLY A 149 25.54 -15.44 -22.59
#